data_AF-A0A7Z2T0A0-F1
#
_entry.id   AF-A0A7Z2T0A0-F1
#
_cell.length_a   1.000
_cell.length_b   1.000
_cell.length_c   1.000
_cell.angle_alpha   90.00
_cell.angle_beta   90.00
_cell.angle_gamma   90.00
#
_symmetry.space_group_name_H-M   'P 1'
#
loop_
_entity.id
_entity.type
_entity.pdbx_description
1 polymer ?
#
loop_
_entity_poly.entity_id
_entity_poly.type
_entity_poly.pdbx_seq_one_letter_code
_entity_poly.pdbx_strand_id
1 'polypeptide(L)'
;MRWSTRVTELLGITYPIIQGGLAHLAYSELASAVSEAGGLGQLTAMSMESPEVLKEEIGRMREKTARPFGVNFAIGQHGRPYEAMVQAAIDEGVPVVSVTGGNPKPVLEMVQKHGVKTLVLVASRRQAVKAEQLGADAVMVVGQEGGGHLGRDDVGTMVLTPQVVDSVKIPVIASGGIGDGRGLMAALSLGAEGIEMGTRFIATKECTLAHTSYQQALVEADETSTTIVKRSLQAPARALKNEWTARILELEAEGAGYDGLKTFIGNEANRAFIHEGKESAGFGWAGQVAGRISDVPTVEELFDRMLKEAADIRTRFRP
;
A
#
# COMPACT_ATOMS: atom_id res chain seq x y z
N MET A 1 14.41 18.53 12.40
CA MET A 1 13.03 18.99 12.65
C MET A 1 12.20 17.79 13.07
N ARG A 2 11.27 17.90 14.03
CA ARG A 2 10.42 16.76 14.42
C ARG A 2 9.22 16.64 13.48
N TRP A 3 9.02 15.45 12.91
CA TRP A 3 7.87 15.08 12.08
C TRP A 3 6.86 14.26 12.92
N SER A 4 6.49 14.79 14.08
CA SER A 4 5.63 14.11 15.06
C SER A 4 4.15 14.35 14.75
N THR A 5 3.37 13.29 14.69
CA THR A 5 1.90 13.28 14.51
C THR A 5 1.27 12.21 15.40
N ARG A 6 -0.07 12.15 15.49
CA ARG A 6 -0.73 11.04 16.22
C ARG A 6 -0.41 9.69 15.60
N VAL A 7 -0.12 9.61 14.30
CA VAL A 7 0.31 8.36 13.63
C VAL A 7 1.68 7.91 14.14
N THR A 8 2.66 8.83 14.25
CA THR A 8 3.98 8.46 14.79
C THR A 8 3.91 7.97 16.23
N GLU A 9 3.06 8.61 17.05
CA GLU A 9 2.85 8.24 18.46
C GLU A 9 2.11 6.90 18.59
N LEU A 10 1.06 6.70 17.78
CA LEU A 10 0.25 5.49 17.77
C LEU A 10 1.07 4.25 17.40
N LEU A 11 1.98 4.39 16.43
CA LEU A 11 2.73 3.27 15.84
C LEU A 11 4.15 3.13 16.39
N GLY A 12 4.63 4.10 17.18
CA GLY A 12 5.99 4.11 17.70
C GLY A 12 7.06 4.29 16.62
N ILE A 13 6.74 4.98 15.52
CA ILE A 13 7.65 5.21 14.40
C ILE A 13 8.18 6.65 14.39
N THR A 14 9.30 6.89 13.70
CA THR A 14 9.97 8.20 13.68
C THR A 14 9.31 9.18 12.71
N TYR A 15 8.91 8.68 11.55
CA TYR A 15 8.33 9.47 10.46
C TYR A 15 6.96 8.91 10.10
N PRO A 16 5.97 9.76 9.76
CA PRO A 16 4.62 9.32 9.46
C PRO A 16 4.52 8.79 8.01
N ILE A 17 5.38 7.85 7.68
CA ILE A 17 5.53 7.23 6.35
C ILE A 17 5.34 5.73 6.51
N ILE A 18 4.36 5.18 5.81
CA ILE A 18 3.97 3.79 5.87
C ILE A 18 4.17 3.15 4.49
N GLN A 19 4.76 1.95 4.46
CA GLN A 19 4.79 1.12 3.26
C GLN A 19 3.51 0.30 3.18
N GLY A 20 2.69 0.54 2.15
CA GLY A 20 1.47 -0.24 1.92
C GLY A 20 1.76 -1.69 1.59
N GLY A 21 0.79 -2.59 1.79
CA GLY A 21 0.94 -4.00 1.41
C GLY A 21 1.20 -4.18 -0.09
N LEU A 22 2.38 -4.70 -0.45
CA LEU A 22 2.76 -4.97 -1.83
C LEU A 22 2.71 -6.46 -2.11
N ALA A 23 1.64 -6.90 -2.76
CA ALA A 23 1.45 -8.31 -3.11
C ALA A 23 2.68 -8.85 -3.84
N HIS A 24 3.23 -9.94 -3.30
CA HIS A 24 4.39 -10.68 -3.77
C HIS A 24 5.74 -9.91 -3.72
N LEU A 25 5.77 -8.68 -3.20
CA LEU A 25 6.98 -7.86 -3.18
C LEU A 25 7.42 -7.42 -1.77
N ALA A 26 6.47 -7.26 -0.84
CA ALA A 26 6.76 -6.80 0.51
C ALA A 26 6.99 -7.97 1.49
N TYR A 27 8.26 -8.37 1.55
CA TYR A 27 8.84 -9.35 2.47
C TYR A 27 9.85 -8.65 3.42
N SER A 28 10.53 -9.41 4.28
CA SER A 28 11.40 -8.88 5.33
C SER A 28 12.48 -7.93 4.83
N GLU A 29 13.04 -8.15 3.63
CA GLU A 29 14.07 -7.27 3.07
C GLU A 29 13.57 -5.82 2.91
N LEU A 30 12.51 -5.62 2.13
CA LEU A 30 11.91 -4.31 1.93
C LEU A 30 11.31 -3.74 3.21
N ALA A 31 10.53 -4.54 3.94
CA ALA A 31 9.85 -4.08 5.15
C ALA A 31 10.86 -3.63 6.22
N SER A 32 11.93 -4.39 6.43
CA SER A 32 12.97 -4.02 7.42
C SER A 32 13.68 -2.73 7.04
N ALA A 33 13.97 -2.51 5.76
CA ALA A 33 14.57 -1.26 5.28
C ALA A 33 13.67 -0.03 5.54
N VAL A 34 12.35 -0.16 5.35
CA VAL A 34 11.39 0.91 5.66
C VAL A 34 11.33 1.19 7.16
N SER A 35 11.29 0.15 7.99
CA SER A 35 11.34 0.31 9.44
C SER A 35 12.66 0.94 9.90
N GLU A 36 13.81 0.52 9.38
CA GLU A 36 15.14 1.10 9.66
C GLU A 36 15.34 2.52 9.12
N ALA A 37 14.60 2.93 8.08
CA ALA A 37 14.55 4.34 7.68
C ALA A 37 13.66 5.19 8.63
N GLY A 38 12.92 4.55 9.53
CA GLY A 38 12.09 5.20 10.56
C GLY A 38 10.61 5.30 10.22
N GLY A 39 10.15 4.67 9.14
CA GLY A 39 8.73 4.51 8.82
C GLY A 39 8.14 3.22 9.42
N LEU A 40 6.96 2.83 8.93
CA LEU A 40 6.37 1.51 9.20
C LEU A 40 6.51 0.61 7.97
N GLY A 41 7.43 -0.36 8.02
CA GLY A 41 7.47 -1.47 7.06
C GLY A 41 6.37 -2.49 7.32
N GLN A 42 5.88 -3.15 6.27
CA GLN A 42 4.78 -4.11 6.36
C GLN A 42 5.02 -5.36 5.53
N LEU A 43 5.00 -6.54 6.16
CA LEU A 43 4.95 -7.83 5.46
C LEU A 43 3.57 -8.04 4.84
N THR A 44 3.48 -8.61 3.64
CA THR A 44 2.17 -8.92 3.02
C THR A 44 1.81 -10.39 3.22
N ALA A 45 1.01 -10.68 4.26
CA ALA A 45 0.68 -12.05 4.66
C ALA A 45 0.00 -12.85 3.55
N MET A 46 -0.89 -12.21 2.80
CA MET A 46 -1.65 -12.89 1.73
C MET A 46 -0.80 -13.14 0.47
N SER A 47 0.49 -12.85 0.48
CA SER A 47 1.43 -13.30 -0.56
C SER A 47 2.13 -14.62 -0.19
N MET A 48 1.99 -15.05 1.07
CA MET A 48 2.58 -16.27 1.59
C MET A 48 1.58 -17.43 1.48
N GLU A 49 2.14 -18.64 1.34
CA GLU A 49 1.35 -19.85 1.11
C GLU A 49 0.70 -20.37 2.39
N SER A 50 1.35 -20.18 3.55
CA SER A 50 0.86 -20.69 4.83
C SER A 50 1.20 -19.80 6.03
N PRO A 51 0.51 -19.97 7.16
CA PRO A 51 0.83 -19.28 8.42
C PRO A 51 2.27 -19.56 8.91
N GLU A 52 2.81 -20.74 8.67
CA GLU A 52 4.18 -21.11 9.04
C GLU A 52 5.20 -20.26 8.28
N VAL A 53 4.99 -20.06 6.97
CA VAL A 53 5.83 -19.16 6.16
C VAL A 53 5.75 -17.72 6.68
N LEU A 54 4.57 -17.27 7.13
CA LEU A 54 4.42 -15.96 7.76
C LEU A 54 5.21 -15.86 9.07
N LYS A 55 5.19 -16.89 9.92
CA LYS A 55 5.97 -16.93 11.17
C LYS A 55 7.48 -16.87 10.88
N GLU A 56 7.95 -17.64 9.91
CA GLU A 56 9.35 -17.60 9.47
C GLU A 56 9.75 -16.20 8.97
N GLU A 57 8.90 -15.56 8.17
CA GLU A 57 9.18 -14.23 7.63
C GLU A 57 9.16 -13.14 8.73
N ILE A 58 8.28 -13.29 9.73
CA ILE A 58 8.29 -12.45 10.94
C ILE A 58 9.60 -12.66 11.72
N GLY A 59 10.09 -13.88 11.82
CA GLY A 59 11.40 -14.19 12.41
C GLY A 59 12.53 -13.44 11.70
N ARG A 60 12.61 -13.54 10.37
CA ARG A 60 13.59 -12.80 9.55
C ARG A 60 13.48 -11.30 9.70
N MET A 61 12.26 -10.77 9.81
CA MET A 61 12.03 -9.35 10.06
C MET A 61 12.68 -8.91 11.38
N ARG A 62 12.51 -9.70 12.46
CA ARG A 62 13.12 -9.42 13.78
C ARG A 62 14.64 -9.57 13.81
N GLU A 63 15.21 -10.40 12.93
CA GLU A 63 16.67 -10.49 12.75
C GLU A 63 17.25 -9.24 12.09
N LYS A 64 16.47 -8.58 11.22
CA LYS A 64 16.92 -7.42 10.44
C LYS A 64 16.66 -6.08 11.12
N THR A 65 15.63 -5.96 11.95
CA THR A 65 15.26 -4.70 12.61
C THR A 65 14.69 -4.91 14.00
N ALA A 66 15.05 -4.02 14.93
CA ALA A 66 14.45 -3.91 16.24
C ALA A 66 13.29 -2.91 16.28
N ARG A 67 13.01 -2.22 15.16
CA ARG A 67 11.99 -1.17 15.08
C ARG A 67 10.61 -1.75 14.79
N PRO A 68 9.53 -1.01 15.10
CA PRO A 68 8.18 -1.48 14.82
C PRO A 68 7.96 -1.77 13.33
N PHE A 69 7.16 -2.80 13.07
CA PHE A 69 6.68 -3.17 11.75
C PHE A 69 5.27 -3.73 11.83
N GLY A 70 4.60 -3.81 10.69
CA GLY A 70 3.26 -4.37 10.60
C GLY A 70 3.16 -5.59 9.71
N VAL A 71 1.98 -6.21 9.73
CA VAL A 71 1.57 -7.23 8.76
C VAL A 71 0.29 -6.76 8.07
N ASN A 72 0.29 -6.79 6.74
CA ASN A 72 -0.85 -6.46 5.90
C ASN A 72 -1.64 -7.72 5.50
N PHE A 73 -2.96 -7.62 5.63
CA PHE A 73 -3.94 -8.64 5.25
C PHE A 73 -4.85 -8.11 4.14
N ALA A 74 -4.55 -8.49 2.90
CA ALA A 74 -5.39 -8.24 1.75
C ALA A 74 -6.51 -9.29 1.64
N ILE A 75 -7.66 -9.04 2.27
CA ILE A 75 -8.77 -10.00 2.43
C ILE A 75 -9.84 -9.88 1.34
N GLY A 76 -9.51 -9.21 0.23
CA GLY A 76 -10.46 -8.93 -0.86
C GLY A 76 -10.72 -10.13 -1.78
N GLN A 77 -9.94 -11.21 -1.64
CA GLN A 77 -10.11 -12.42 -2.43
C GLN A 77 -11.19 -13.32 -1.82
N HIS A 78 -12.33 -13.42 -2.51
CA HIS A 78 -13.43 -14.28 -2.07
C HIS A 78 -12.99 -15.75 -1.87
N GLY A 79 -13.36 -16.32 -0.73
CA GLY A 79 -13.14 -17.74 -0.43
C GLY A 79 -11.73 -18.09 0.03
N ARG A 80 -10.79 -17.14 0.09
CA ARG A 80 -9.47 -17.40 0.67
C ARG A 80 -9.52 -17.20 2.20
N PRO A 81 -9.32 -18.26 3.01
CA PRO A 81 -9.25 -18.10 4.45
C PRO A 81 -8.02 -17.26 4.83
N TYR A 82 -8.18 -16.40 5.82
CA TYR A 82 -7.11 -15.52 6.32
C TYR A 82 -6.96 -15.60 7.85
N GLU A 83 -7.89 -16.23 8.54
CA GLU A 83 -7.96 -16.31 10.00
C GLU A 83 -6.70 -16.96 10.59
N ALA A 84 -6.22 -18.04 9.98
CA ALA A 84 -4.99 -18.71 10.42
C ALA A 84 -3.74 -17.82 10.24
N MET A 85 -3.71 -16.97 9.20
CA MET A 85 -2.64 -15.99 9.01
C MET A 85 -2.70 -14.88 10.07
N VAL A 86 -3.91 -14.41 10.40
CA VAL A 86 -4.11 -13.41 11.46
C VAL A 86 -3.68 -13.99 12.81
N GLN A 87 -4.06 -15.24 13.10
CA GLN A 87 -3.64 -15.92 14.32
C GLN A 87 -2.12 -16.06 14.40
N ALA A 88 -1.44 -16.39 13.29
CA ALA A 88 0.02 -16.43 13.27
C ALA A 88 0.65 -15.07 13.61
N ALA A 89 0.14 -13.96 13.09
CA ALA A 89 0.63 -12.63 13.44
C ALA A 89 0.38 -12.26 14.92
N ILE A 90 -0.74 -12.72 15.49
CA ILE A 90 -1.05 -12.57 16.92
C ILE A 90 -0.05 -13.38 17.76
N ASP A 91 0.16 -14.65 17.43
CA ASP A 91 1.06 -15.56 18.15
C ASP A 91 2.49 -15.00 18.18
N GLU A 92 2.94 -14.42 17.08
CA GLU A 92 4.26 -13.80 16.95
C GLU A 92 4.36 -12.39 17.54
N GLY A 93 3.29 -11.88 18.15
CA GLY A 93 3.28 -10.59 18.83
C GLY A 93 3.59 -9.41 17.90
N VAL A 94 3.03 -9.42 16.68
CA VAL A 94 3.17 -8.31 15.73
C VAL A 94 2.46 -7.06 16.28
N PRO A 95 3.10 -5.89 16.33
CA PRO A 95 2.53 -4.71 16.99
C PRO A 95 1.45 -4.00 16.15
N VAL A 96 1.49 -4.15 14.82
CA VAL A 96 0.57 -3.45 13.90
C VAL A 96 0.01 -4.41 12.86
N VAL A 97 -1.30 -4.39 12.66
CA VAL A 97 -2.01 -5.11 11.61
C VAL A 97 -2.71 -4.09 10.72
N SER A 98 -2.60 -4.27 9.40
CA SER A 98 -3.41 -3.51 8.45
C SER A 98 -4.32 -4.43 7.65
N VAL A 99 -5.53 -3.96 7.37
CA VAL A 99 -6.52 -4.68 6.58
C VAL A 99 -6.83 -3.91 5.31
N THR A 100 -6.70 -4.57 4.17
CA THR A 100 -6.99 -4.01 2.86
C THR A 100 -7.98 -4.91 2.12
N GLY A 101 -8.90 -4.30 1.36
CA GLY A 101 -9.87 -5.02 0.53
C GLY A 101 -10.83 -5.91 1.32
N GLY A 102 -12.09 -5.51 1.49
CA GLY A 102 -13.12 -6.35 2.12
C GLY A 102 -13.60 -5.82 3.46
N ASN A 103 -14.29 -6.67 4.23
CA ASN A 103 -14.87 -6.31 5.53
C ASN A 103 -13.82 -6.48 6.64
N PRO A 104 -13.35 -5.40 7.30
CA PRO A 104 -12.30 -5.52 8.31
C PRO A 104 -12.77 -6.12 9.63
N LYS A 105 -14.09 -6.17 9.89
CA LYS A 105 -14.66 -6.55 11.19
C LYS A 105 -14.08 -7.85 11.77
N PRO A 106 -14.00 -8.98 11.03
CA PRO A 106 -13.51 -10.23 11.60
C PRO A 106 -12.05 -10.14 12.06
N VAL A 107 -11.19 -9.45 11.29
CA VAL A 107 -9.79 -9.25 11.67
C VAL A 107 -9.68 -8.34 12.90
N LEU A 108 -10.44 -7.24 12.94
CA LEU A 108 -10.47 -6.33 14.08
C LEU A 108 -10.92 -7.04 15.36
N GLU A 109 -11.95 -7.90 15.29
CA GLU A 109 -12.43 -8.69 16.43
C GLU A 109 -11.38 -9.68 16.94
N MET A 110 -10.61 -10.32 16.06
CA MET A 110 -9.53 -11.24 16.44
C MET A 110 -8.40 -10.52 17.19
N VAL A 111 -7.99 -9.34 16.73
CA VAL A 111 -6.81 -8.64 17.27
C VAL A 111 -7.12 -7.72 18.47
N GLN A 112 -8.39 -7.37 18.70
CA GLN A 112 -8.83 -6.38 19.70
C GLN A 112 -8.24 -6.58 21.10
N LYS A 113 -8.10 -7.84 21.54
CA LYS A 113 -7.65 -8.20 22.90
C LYS A 113 -6.13 -8.38 23.03
N HIS A 114 -5.39 -8.21 21.94
CA HIS A 114 -3.97 -8.54 21.85
C HIS A 114 -3.05 -7.31 21.86
N GLY A 115 -3.60 -6.11 22.07
CA GLY A 115 -2.83 -4.86 22.10
C GLY A 115 -2.26 -4.43 20.74
N VAL A 116 -2.68 -5.10 19.67
CA VAL A 116 -2.25 -4.85 18.29
C VAL A 116 -2.94 -3.60 17.74
N LYS A 117 -2.18 -2.70 17.13
CA LYS A 117 -2.72 -1.50 16.46
C LYS A 117 -3.25 -1.84 15.08
N THR A 118 -4.39 -1.25 14.73
CA THR A 118 -5.13 -1.61 13.53
C THR A 118 -5.25 -0.45 12.54
N LEU A 119 -4.81 -0.70 11.31
CA LEU A 119 -4.94 0.24 10.18
C LEU A 119 -5.94 -0.33 9.18
N VAL A 120 -6.95 0.44 8.77
CA VAL A 120 -7.91 -0.01 7.74
C VAL A 120 -7.79 0.85 6.51
N LEU A 121 -7.50 0.23 5.36
CA LEU A 121 -7.52 0.92 4.07
C LEU A 121 -8.97 1.11 3.60
N VAL A 122 -9.32 2.35 3.28
CA VAL A 122 -10.64 2.78 2.86
C VAL A 122 -10.53 3.66 1.62
N ALA A 123 -11.55 3.64 0.78
CA ALA A 123 -11.61 4.44 -0.46
C ALA A 123 -12.85 5.35 -0.49
N SER A 124 -13.49 5.56 0.66
CA SER A 124 -14.66 6.44 0.80
C SER A 124 -14.85 6.90 2.24
N ARG A 125 -15.47 8.08 2.42
CA ARG A 125 -15.91 8.58 3.72
C ARG A 125 -16.73 7.55 4.51
N ARG A 126 -17.69 6.90 3.86
CA ARG A 126 -18.57 5.93 4.51
C ARG A 126 -17.79 4.74 5.08
N GLN A 127 -16.80 4.25 4.35
CA GLN A 127 -15.93 3.16 4.82
C GLN A 127 -15.07 3.62 5.99
N ALA A 128 -14.51 4.84 5.96
CA ALA A 128 -13.72 5.39 7.06
C ALA A 128 -14.53 5.47 8.37
N VAL A 129 -15.72 6.07 8.31
CA VAL A 129 -16.64 6.15 9.46
C VAL A 129 -17.01 4.75 9.95
N LYS A 130 -17.23 3.80 9.04
CA LYS A 130 -17.54 2.43 9.44
C LYS A 130 -16.35 1.73 10.11
N ALA A 131 -15.13 1.93 9.61
CA ALA A 131 -13.91 1.38 10.21
C ALA A 131 -13.71 1.91 11.64
N GLU A 132 -13.90 3.23 11.85
CA GLU A 132 -13.86 3.84 13.18
C GLU A 132 -14.91 3.23 14.13
N GLN A 133 -16.16 3.09 13.67
CA GLN A 133 -17.24 2.46 14.46
C GLN A 133 -16.93 1.00 14.84
N LEU A 134 -16.13 0.31 14.03
CA LEU A 134 -15.68 -1.06 14.30
C LEU A 134 -14.44 -1.10 15.22
N GLY A 135 -13.88 0.05 15.59
CA GLY A 135 -12.76 0.15 16.51
C GLY A 135 -11.38 0.15 15.86
N ALA A 136 -11.26 0.50 14.58
CA ALA A 136 -9.95 0.71 13.95
C ALA A 136 -9.16 1.82 14.68
N ASP A 137 -7.84 1.64 14.87
CA ASP A 137 -6.99 2.65 15.51
C ASP A 137 -6.65 3.81 14.57
N ALA A 138 -6.56 3.56 13.25
CA ALA A 138 -6.41 4.58 12.21
C ALA A 138 -6.94 4.09 10.86
N VAL A 139 -7.16 5.02 9.93
CA VAL A 139 -7.57 4.72 8.55
C VAL A 139 -6.53 5.20 7.55
N MET A 140 -6.25 4.37 6.55
CA MET A 140 -5.48 4.73 5.36
C MET A 140 -6.46 5.01 4.24
N VAL A 141 -6.39 6.19 3.64
CA VAL A 141 -7.40 6.68 2.69
C VAL A 141 -6.79 6.72 1.31
N VAL A 142 -7.15 5.76 0.45
CA VAL A 142 -6.61 5.64 -0.90
C VAL A 142 -7.46 6.41 -1.91
N GLY A 143 -6.86 7.41 -2.54
CA GLY A 143 -7.42 8.10 -3.69
C GLY A 143 -7.25 7.32 -4.99
N GLN A 144 -7.95 7.76 -6.03
CA GLN A 144 -7.99 7.14 -7.34
C GLN A 144 -6.62 7.02 -8.05
N GLU A 145 -5.64 7.81 -7.63
CA GLU A 145 -4.26 7.83 -8.11
C GLU A 145 -3.46 6.59 -7.66
N GLY A 146 -3.95 5.85 -6.66
CA GLY A 146 -3.31 4.65 -6.10
C GLY A 146 -3.09 3.51 -7.10
N GLY A 147 -2.14 2.64 -6.79
CA GLY A 147 -1.90 1.39 -7.53
C GLY A 147 -2.65 0.22 -6.92
N GLY A 148 -2.90 -0.83 -7.70
CA GLY A 148 -3.69 -1.97 -7.22
C GLY A 148 -5.18 -1.61 -7.08
N HIS A 149 -5.92 -2.31 -6.21
CA HIS A 149 -7.37 -2.13 -6.09
C HIS A 149 -7.77 -0.76 -5.53
N LEU A 150 -8.79 -0.16 -6.14
CA LEU A 150 -9.27 1.20 -5.88
C LEU A 150 -10.74 1.23 -5.42
N GLY A 151 -11.17 2.42 -4.97
CA GLY A 151 -12.58 2.75 -4.82
C GLY A 151 -13.32 2.74 -6.15
N ARG A 152 -14.65 2.66 -6.11
CA ARG A 152 -15.50 2.64 -7.31
C ARG A 152 -15.86 4.02 -7.84
N ASP A 153 -15.71 5.05 -7.01
CA ASP A 153 -16.29 6.38 -7.22
C ASP A 153 -15.28 7.38 -7.81
N ASP A 154 -14.09 6.92 -8.20
CA ASP A 154 -13.04 7.71 -8.86
C ASP A 154 -12.61 9.01 -8.14
N VAL A 155 -12.75 9.05 -6.80
CA VAL A 155 -12.39 10.22 -5.99
C VAL A 155 -10.88 10.27 -5.76
N GLY A 156 -10.24 11.35 -6.20
CA GLY A 156 -8.80 11.56 -6.01
C GLY A 156 -8.40 11.91 -4.57
N THR A 157 -7.13 11.69 -4.23
CA THR A 157 -6.55 11.92 -2.90
C THR A 157 -6.80 13.35 -2.39
N MET A 158 -6.65 14.34 -3.27
CA MET A 158 -6.86 15.77 -2.94
C MET A 158 -8.25 16.07 -2.39
N VAL A 159 -9.28 15.35 -2.85
CA VAL A 159 -10.68 15.54 -2.43
C VAL A 159 -11.02 14.59 -1.29
N LEU A 160 -10.63 13.33 -1.41
CA LEU A 160 -11.04 12.28 -0.48
C LEU A 160 -10.40 12.43 0.90
N THR A 161 -9.11 12.77 0.97
CA THR A 161 -8.37 12.89 2.23
C THR A 161 -9.00 13.89 3.20
N PRO A 162 -9.18 15.18 2.87
CA PRO A 162 -9.76 16.15 3.81
C PRO A 162 -11.21 15.80 4.17
N GLN A 163 -11.99 15.26 3.21
CA GLN A 163 -13.36 14.81 3.48
C GLN A 163 -13.41 13.69 4.54
N VAL A 164 -12.45 12.77 4.55
CA VAL A 164 -12.34 11.74 5.57
C VAL A 164 -11.85 12.32 6.90
N VAL A 165 -10.84 13.19 6.88
CA VAL A 165 -10.32 13.88 8.08
C VAL A 165 -11.45 14.57 8.85
N ASP A 166 -12.33 15.29 8.16
CA ASP A 166 -13.46 15.98 8.78
C ASP A 166 -14.56 15.04 9.32
N SER A 167 -14.48 13.75 8.99
CA SER A 167 -15.55 12.77 9.26
C SER A 167 -15.22 11.75 10.34
N VAL A 168 -13.96 11.64 10.77
CA VAL A 168 -13.51 10.67 11.79
C VAL A 168 -12.65 11.35 12.84
N LYS A 169 -12.55 10.74 14.03
CA LYS A 169 -11.71 11.22 15.14
C LYS A 169 -10.36 10.52 15.18
N ILE A 170 -10.29 9.26 14.73
CA ILE A 170 -9.04 8.50 14.62
C ILE A 170 -8.08 9.13 13.59
N PRO A 171 -6.76 8.90 13.70
CA PRO A 171 -5.80 9.42 12.74
C PRO A 171 -6.07 8.95 11.30
N VAL A 172 -5.81 9.85 10.36
CA VAL A 172 -5.99 9.61 8.92
C VAL A 172 -4.62 9.62 8.23
N ILE A 173 -4.36 8.61 7.42
CA ILE A 173 -3.15 8.46 6.61
C ILE A 173 -3.55 8.59 5.15
N ALA A 174 -2.97 9.53 4.41
CA ALA A 174 -3.27 9.70 2.98
C ALA A 174 -2.55 8.65 2.14
N SER A 175 -3.23 8.09 1.14
CA SER A 175 -2.68 7.09 0.22
C SER A 175 -3.10 7.37 -1.22
N GLY A 176 -2.25 6.98 -2.17
CA GLY A 176 -2.47 7.19 -3.60
C GLY A 176 -1.89 8.51 -4.11
N GLY A 177 -1.06 8.43 -5.15
CA GLY A 177 -0.44 9.60 -5.78
C GLY A 177 0.77 10.20 -5.06
N ILE A 178 1.19 9.63 -3.92
CA ILE A 178 2.26 10.16 -3.07
C ILE A 178 3.56 9.37 -3.28
N GLY A 179 4.66 10.08 -3.56
CA GLY A 179 5.97 9.45 -3.82
C GLY A 179 7.18 10.34 -3.56
N ASP A 180 6.99 11.58 -3.07
CA ASP A 180 8.06 12.52 -2.75
C ASP A 180 7.69 13.43 -1.57
N GLY A 181 8.58 14.37 -1.20
CA GLY A 181 8.35 15.27 -0.07
C GLY A 181 7.24 16.30 -0.30
N ARG A 182 6.92 16.62 -1.56
CA ARG A 182 5.74 17.45 -1.89
C ARG A 182 4.46 16.71 -1.56
N GLY A 183 4.36 15.44 -1.94
CA GLY A 183 3.22 14.60 -1.60
C GLY A 183 3.01 14.47 -0.09
N LEU A 184 4.10 14.28 0.67
CA LEU A 184 4.06 14.29 2.14
C LEU A 184 3.50 15.61 2.68
N MET A 185 4.05 16.76 2.26
CA MET A 185 3.58 18.06 2.75
C MET A 185 2.15 18.39 2.33
N ALA A 186 1.74 18.00 1.12
CA ALA A 186 0.37 18.16 0.65
C ALA A 186 -0.60 17.36 1.53
N ALA A 187 -0.31 16.08 1.79
CA ALA A 187 -1.13 15.24 2.65
C ALA A 187 -1.28 15.83 4.07
N LEU A 188 -0.18 16.28 4.69
CA LEU A 188 -0.21 16.93 5.99
C LEU A 188 -1.05 18.22 5.98
N SER A 189 -0.98 18.99 4.88
CA SER A 189 -1.78 20.22 4.71
C SER A 189 -3.27 19.95 4.52
N LEU A 190 -3.63 18.78 3.98
CA LEU A 190 -5.01 18.30 3.87
C LEU A 190 -5.56 17.75 5.20
N GLY A 191 -4.77 17.79 6.28
CA GLY A 191 -5.15 17.32 7.61
C GLY A 191 -4.87 15.84 7.87
N ALA A 192 -4.28 15.12 6.91
CA ALA A 192 -3.75 13.79 7.20
C ALA A 192 -2.56 13.90 8.17
N GLU A 193 -2.31 12.83 8.89
CA GLU A 193 -1.27 12.73 9.90
C GLU A 193 -0.16 11.75 9.51
N GLY A 194 -0.21 11.27 8.28
CA GLY A 194 0.83 10.50 7.64
C GLY A 194 0.48 10.14 6.20
N ILE A 195 1.39 9.42 5.57
CA ILE A 195 1.24 8.94 4.21
C ILE A 195 1.50 7.44 4.13
N GLU A 196 0.81 6.79 3.21
CA GLU A 196 1.09 5.44 2.78
C GLU A 196 1.50 5.47 1.30
N MET A 197 2.60 4.79 0.99
CA MET A 197 3.12 4.66 -0.36
C MET A 197 3.24 3.20 -0.75
N GLY A 198 2.90 2.89 -2.00
CA GLY A 198 3.12 1.57 -2.60
C GLY A 198 4.15 1.63 -3.71
N THR A 199 3.76 2.18 -4.87
CA THR A 199 4.58 2.23 -6.08
C THR A 199 5.98 2.82 -5.88
N ARG A 200 6.12 3.85 -5.01
CA ARG A 200 7.43 4.45 -4.69
C ARG A 200 8.41 3.46 -4.04
N PHE A 201 7.92 2.53 -3.22
CA PHE A 201 8.73 1.49 -2.57
C PHE A 201 9.02 0.29 -3.49
N ILE A 202 8.27 0.10 -4.58
CA ILE A 202 8.66 -0.87 -5.60
C ILE A 202 9.94 -0.40 -6.30
N ALA A 203 10.07 0.90 -6.54
CA ALA A 203 11.25 1.53 -7.10
C ALA A 203 12.30 1.87 -6.02
N THR A 204 12.70 0.88 -5.20
CA THR A 204 13.86 0.97 -4.30
C THR A 204 14.73 -0.28 -4.41
N LYS A 205 16.01 -0.18 -4.01
CA LYS A 205 16.98 -1.28 -4.12
C LYS A 205 16.59 -2.49 -3.26
N GLU A 206 15.90 -2.26 -2.16
CA GLU A 206 15.48 -3.27 -1.18
C GLU A 206 14.19 -4.01 -1.61
N CYS A 207 13.50 -3.55 -2.65
CA CYS A 207 12.44 -4.32 -3.30
C CYS A 207 13.04 -5.37 -4.26
N THR A 208 13.86 -6.26 -3.70
CA THR A 208 14.69 -7.23 -4.44
C THR A 208 13.90 -8.27 -5.23
N LEU A 209 12.64 -8.48 -4.86
CA LEU A 209 11.74 -9.39 -5.57
C LEU A 209 11.11 -8.77 -6.81
N ALA A 210 11.15 -7.45 -6.96
CA ALA A 210 10.72 -6.79 -8.18
C ALA A 210 11.80 -6.97 -9.25
N HIS A 211 11.41 -7.54 -10.39
CA HIS A 211 12.29 -7.69 -11.53
C HIS A 211 12.73 -6.31 -12.03
N THR A 212 13.98 -6.19 -12.49
CA THR A 212 14.56 -4.92 -12.95
C THR A 212 13.73 -4.28 -14.06
N SER A 213 13.16 -5.05 -14.98
CA SER A 213 12.29 -4.50 -16.03
C SER A 213 11.01 -3.88 -15.48
N TYR A 214 10.46 -4.43 -14.39
CA TYR A 214 9.29 -3.83 -13.74
C TYR A 214 9.65 -2.52 -13.04
N GLN A 215 10.79 -2.48 -12.33
CA GLN A 215 11.30 -1.23 -11.75
C GLN A 215 11.61 -0.18 -12.82
N GLN A 216 12.21 -0.59 -13.95
CA GLN A 216 12.52 0.30 -15.06
C GLN A 216 11.26 0.87 -15.71
N ALA A 217 10.23 0.04 -15.91
CA ALA A 217 8.94 0.50 -16.43
C ALA A 217 8.26 1.54 -15.50
N LEU A 218 8.50 1.47 -14.18
CA LEU A 218 8.05 2.52 -13.24
C LEU A 218 8.84 3.82 -13.38
N VAL A 219 10.14 3.75 -13.66
CA VAL A 219 11.02 4.91 -13.83
C VAL A 219 10.80 5.61 -15.17
N GLU A 220 10.44 4.85 -16.21
CA GLU A 220 10.16 5.36 -17.55
C GLU A 220 8.72 5.86 -17.72
N ALA A 221 7.84 5.56 -16.75
CA ALA A 221 6.45 5.97 -16.78
C ALA A 221 6.29 7.50 -16.71
N ASP A 222 5.24 8.00 -17.36
CA ASP A 222 4.70 9.34 -17.24
C ASP A 222 3.33 9.31 -16.51
N GLU A 223 2.68 10.46 -16.39
CA GLU A 223 1.39 10.59 -15.71
C GLU A 223 0.25 9.80 -16.38
N THR A 224 0.44 9.38 -17.63
CA THR A 224 -0.53 8.64 -18.43
C THR A 224 -0.21 7.16 -18.60
N SER A 225 0.93 6.67 -18.11
CA SER A 225 1.40 5.27 -18.30
C SER A 225 0.65 4.22 -17.46
N THR A 226 -0.46 4.56 -16.81
CA THR A 226 -1.29 3.60 -16.05
C THR A 226 -2.72 3.53 -16.56
N THR A 227 -3.36 2.38 -16.36
CA THR A 227 -4.77 2.16 -16.71
C THR A 227 -5.49 1.43 -15.58
N ILE A 228 -6.83 1.49 -15.59
CA ILE A 228 -7.67 0.81 -14.61
C ILE A 228 -8.37 -0.34 -15.30
N VAL A 229 -8.09 -1.55 -14.82
CA VAL A 229 -8.74 -2.79 -15.22
C VAL A 229 -9.79 -3.21 -14.19
N LYS A 230 -10.60 -4.23 -14.51
CA LYS A 230 -11.59 -4.88 -13.64
C LYS A 230 -12.75 -3.99 -13.22
N ARG A 231 -13.05 -2.93 -13.98
CA ARG A 231 -14.23 -2.09 -13.74
C ARG A 231 -15.52 -2.87 -13.98
N SER A 232 -15.55 -3.71 -15.01
CA SER A 232 -16.69 -4.59 -15.31
C SER A 232 -17.00 -5.56 -14.16
N LEU A 233 -15.98 -5.93 -13.39
CA LEU A 233 -16.07 -6.82 -12.22
C LEU A 233 -16.42 -6.09 -10.91
N GLN A 234 -16.68 -4.78 -10.95
CA GLN A 234 -16.94 -3.96 -9.76
C GLN A 234 -15.78 -3.98 -8.73
N ALA A 235 -14.56 -4.25 -9.20
CA ALA A 235 -13.35 -4.36 -8.38
C ALA A 235 -12.17 -3.69 -9.10
N PRO A 236 -12.28 -2.37 -9.39
CA PRO A 236 -11.30 -1.64 -10.19
C PRO A 236 -9.91 -1.76 -9.58
N ALA A 237 -8.89 -1.93 -10.43
CA ALA A 237 -7.51 -1.94 -10.00
C ALA A 237 -6.59 -1.28 -11.04
N ARG A 238 -5.59 -0.52 -10.59
CA ARG A 238 -4.69 0.23 -11.46
C ARG A 238 -3.34 -0.45 -11.65
N ALA A 239 -2.95 -0.62 -12.91
CA ALA A 239 -1.71 -1.23 -13.36
C ALA A 239 -0.98 -0.34 -14.39
N LEU A 240 0.29 -0.62 -14.63
CA LEU A 240 1.01 -0.08 -15.79
C LEU A 240 0.30 -0.48 -17.09
N LYS A 241 0.27 0.44 -18.07
CA LYS A 241 -0.18 0.16 -19.43
C LYS A 241 0.86 -0.71 -20.13
N ASN A 242 0.39 -1.80 -20.74
CA ASN A 242 1.14 -2.68 -21.62
C ASN A 242 0.17 -3.49 -22.48
N GLU A 243 0.68 -4.36 -23.36
CA GLU A 243 -0.16 -5.22 -24.22
C GLU A 243 -1.10 -6.12 -23.41
N TRP A 244 -0.66 -6.62 -22.25
CA TRP A 244 -1.47 -7.49 -21.40
C TRP A 244 -2.68 -6.78 -20.79
N THR A 245 -2.47 -5.57 -20.25
CA THR A 245 -3.55 -4.74 -19.69
C THR A 245 -4.47 -4.19 -20.77
N ALA A 246 -3.97 -3.92 -21.98
CA ALA A 246 -4.81 -3.62 -23.13
C ALA A 246 -5.75 -4.80 -23.45
N ARG A 247 -5.22 -6.04 -23.45
CA ARG A 247 -6.04 -7.24 -23.68
C ARG A 247 -7.10 -7.46 -22.61
N ILE A 248 -6.80 -7.14 -21.34
CA ILE A 248 -7.80 -7.18 -20.26
C ILE A 248 -8.96 -6.23 -20.58
N LEU A 249 -8.68 -5.00 -21.00
CA LEU A 249 -9.70 -4.00 -21.31
C LEU A 249 -10.58 -4.39 -22.51
N GLU A 250 -9.99 -5.02 -23.53
CA GLU A 250 -10.74 -5.58 -24.67
C GLU A 250 -11.72 -6.67 -24.20
N LEU A 251 -11.26 -7.62 -23.40
CA LEU A 251 -12.11 -8.68 -22.84
C LEU A 251 -13.22 -8.12 -21.93
N GLU A 252 -12.94 -7.05 -21.19
CA GLU A 252 -13.98 -6.35 -20.41
C GLU A 252 -15.03 -5.71 -21.33
N ALA A 253 -14.63 -5.10 -22.44
CA ALA A 253 -15.53 -4.50 -23.43
C ALA A 253 -16.38 -5.57 -24.17
N GLU A 254 -15.83 -6.76 -24.36
CA GLU A 254 -16.53 -7.94 -24.91
C GLU A 254 -17.49 -8.60 -23.91
N GLY A 255 -17.47 -8.19 -22.62
CA GLY A 255 -18.34 -8.75 -21.59
C GLY A 255 -17.91 -10.16 -21.14
N ALA A 256 -16.61 -10.47 -21.20
CA ALA A 256 -16.06 -11.80 -20.88
C ALA A 256 -16.34 -12.27 -19.42
N GLY A 257 -16.71 -11.35 -18.53
CA GLY A 257 -17.01 -11.64 -17.13
C GLY A 257 -15.79 -12.14 -16.35
N TYR A 258 -16.01 -12.66 -15.15
CA TYR A 258 -14.91 -13.12 -14.29
C TYR A 258 -14.16 -14.31 -14.89
N ASP A 259 -14.89 -15.31 -15.40
CA ASP A 259 -14.29 -16.54 -15.90
C ASP A 259 -13.40 -16.31 -17.13
N GLY A 260 -13.80 -15.41 -18.03
CA GLY A 260 -12.99 -15.03 -19.19
C GLY A 260 -11.76 -14.19 -18.85
N LEU A 261 -11.77 -13.48 -17.72
CA LEU A 261 -10.66 -12.64 -17.27
C LEU A 261 -9.70 -13.35 -16.31
N LYS A 262 -10.11 -14.47 -15.72
CA LYS A 262 -9.43 -15.14 -14.59
C LYS A 262 -7.94 -15.38 -14.82
N THR A 263 -7.55 -15.83 -16.02
CA THR A 263 -6.15 -16.09 -16.38
C THR A 263 -5.33 -14.81 -16.57
N PHE A 264 -5.97 -13.70 -16.97
CA PHE A 264 -5.32 -12.42 -17.23
C PHE A 264 -5.12 -11.59 -15.96
N ILE A 265 -6.02 -11.72 -14.98
CA ILE A 265 -6.02 -10.91 -13.74
C ILE A 265 -5.49 -11.66 -12.52
N GLY A 266 -5.06 -12.91 -12.69
CA GLY A 266 -4.60 -13.79 -11.62
C GLY A 266 -3.16 -13.55 -11.17
N ASN A 267 -2.79 -14.18 -10.06
CA ASN A 267 -1.44 -14.06 -9.48
C ASN A 267 -0.35 -14.56 -10.43
N GLU A 268 -0.63 -15.57 -11.26
CA GLU A 268 0.33 -16.08 -12.26
C GLU A 268 0.74 -15.01 -13.27
N ALA A 269 -0.23 -14.32 -13.88
CA ALA A 269 0.02 -13.21 -14.78
C ALA A 269 0.68 -12.02 -14.08
N ASN A 270 0.36 -11.76 -12.81
CA ASN A 270 1.06 -10.73 -12.05
C ASN A 270 2.56 -11.10 -11.87
N ARG A 271 2.84 -12.30 -11.36
CA ARG A 271 4.19 -12.82 -11.12
C ARG A 271 5.03 -12.90 -12.39
N ALA A 272 4.42 -13.25 -13.52
CA ALA A 272 5.08 -13.29 -14.82
C ALA A 272 5.77 -11.95 -15.16
N PHE A 273 5.12 -10.81 -14.88
CA PHE A 273 5.80 -9.52 -15.08
C PHE A 273 6.66 -9.13 -13.89
N ILE A 274 6.11 -9.12 -12.67
CA ILE A 274 6.80 -8.51 -11.52
C ILE A 274 8.02 -9.29 -11.04
N HIS A 275 8.11 -10.60 -11.28
CA HIS A 275 9.27 -11.43 -10.89
C HIS A 275 10.10 -11.90 -12.08
N GLU A 276 9.43 -12.27 -13.18
CA GLU A 276 10.10 -12.88 -14.34
C GLU A 276 10.37 -11.87 -15.46
N GLY A 277 9.89 -10.64 -15.32
CA GLY A 277 10.10 -9.56 -16.29
C GLY A 277 9.35 -9.71 -17.61
N LYS A 278 8.39 -10.64 -17.70
CA LYS A 278 7.61 -10.93 -18.91
C LYS A 278 6.45 -9.94 -19.08
N GLU A 279 6.77 -8.73 -19.50
CA GLU A 279 5.79 -7.64 -19.67
C GLU A 279 4.63 -7.98 -20.62
N SER A 280 4.91 -8.67 -21.73
CA SER A 280 3.88 -9.08 -22.70
C SER A 280 2.99 -10.23 -22.24
N ALA A 281 3.36 -10.90 -21.13
CA ALA A 281 2.64 -12.04 -20.57
C ALA A 281 2.09 -11.78 -19.16
N GLY A 282 2.08 -10.52 -18.72
CA GLY A 282 1.73 -10.18 -17.35
C GLY A 282 1.45 -8.71 -17.10
N PHE A 283 1.11 -8.41 -15.85
CA PHE A 283 0.78 -7.04 -15.42
C PHE A 283 1.43 -6.70 -14.07
N GLY A 284 1.68 -5.40 -13.85
CA GLY A 284 2.29 -4.86 -12.64
C GLY A 284 1.46 -3.72 -12.07
N TRP A 285 1.16 -3.78 -10.77
CA TRP A 285 0.35 -2.76 -10.09
C TRP A 285 1.13 -1.45 -9.88
N ALA A 286 0.64 -0.36 -10.46
CA ALA A 286 1.28 0.94 -10.34
C ALA A 286 0.24 2.06 -10.19
N GLY A 287 0.52 2.98 -9.27
CA GLY A 287 -0.21 4.25 -9.16
C GLY A 287 0.25 5.26 -10.21
N GLN A 288 -0.53 6.31 -10.41
CA GLN A 288 -0.15 7.43 -11.29
C GLN A 288 1.12 8.14 -10.82
N VAL A 289 1.51 7.96 -9.56
CA VAL A 289 2.78 8.45 -9.01
C VAL A 289 4.01 7.90 -9.74
N ALA A 290 3.88 6.84 -10.54
CA ALA A 290 4.96 6.35 -11.39
C ALA A 290 5.56 7.48 -12.25
N GLY A 291 4.74 8.39 -12.79
CA GLY A 291 5.20 9.59 -13.53
C GLY A 291 6.01 10.61 -12.73
N ARG A 292 6.23 10.36 -11.44
CA ARG A 292 7.05 11.18 -10.52
C ARG A 292 8.29 10.43 -10.02
N ILE A 293 8.47 9.18 -10.43
CA ILE A 293 9.59 8.31 -10.05
C ILE A 293 10.62 8.37 -11.17
N SER A 294 11.85 8.79 -10.86
CA SER A 294 12.92 8.95 -11.85
C SER A 294 14.20 8.17 -11.53
N ASP A 295 14.19 7.35 -10.49
CA ASP A 295 15.35 6.62 -9.98
C ASP A 295 14.95 5.45 -9.07
N VAL A 296 15.93 4.60 -8.73
CA VAL A 296 15.80 3.46 -7.80
C VAL A 296 16.82 3.62 -6.65
N PRO A 297 16.55 4.50 -5.67
CA PRO A 297 17.44 4.73 -4.52
C PRO A 297 17.34 3.60 -3.49
N THR A 298 18.20 3.62 -2.46
CA THR A 298 17.90 2.90 -1.21
C THR A 298 16.68 3.51 -0.52
N VAL A 299 16.04 2.77 0.37
CA VAL A 299 14.93 3.30 1.19
C VAL A 299 15.41 4.45 2.08
N GLU A 300 16.63 4.36 2.62
CA GLU A 300 17.25 5.45 3.41
C GLU A 300 17.44 6.73 2.58
N GLU A 301 18.04 6.63 1.39
CA GLU A 301 18.23 7.75 0.46
C GLU A 301 16.89 8.39 0.07
N LEU A 302 15.85 7.57 -0.14
CA LEU A 302 14.50 8.03 -0.41
C LEU A 302 13.95 8.86 0.76
N PHE A 303 14.03 8.34 1.98
CA PHE A 303 13.54 9.03 3.19
C PHE A 303 14.27 10.36 3.39
N ASP A 304 15.60 10.37 3.33
CA ASP A 304 16.40 11.58 3.49
C ASP A 304 15.98 12.67 2.49
N ARG A 305 15.79 12.29 1.22
CA ARG A 305 15.35 13.21 0.17
C ARG A 305 13.95 13.74 0.45
N MET A 306 13.00 12.86 0.76
CA MET A 306 11.61 13.24 1.03
C MET A 306 11.50 14.18 2.22
N LEU A 307 12.19 13.89 3.32
CA LEU A 307 12.16 14.68 4.54
C LEU A 307 12.82 16.03 4.34
N LYS A 308 13.91 16.10 3.57
CA LYS A 308 14.55 17.36 3.18
C LYS A 308 13.62 18.22 2.32
N GLU A 309 13.06 17.66 1.25
CA GLU A 309 12.13 18.37 0.36
C GLU A 309 10.90 18.88 1.14
N ALA A 310 10.34 18.04 2.02
CA ALA A 310 9.23 18.44 2.88
C ALA A 310 9.61 19.57 3.85
N ALA A 311 10.81 19.51 4.46
CA ALA A 311 11.31 20.54 5.36
C ALA A 311 11.49 21.90 4.64
N ASP A 312 12.02 21.87 3.42
CA ASP A 312 12.22 23.05 2.58
C ASP A 312 10.88 23.68 2.18
N ILE A 313 9.88 22.87 1.81
CA ILE A 313 8.52 23.36 1.50
C ILE A 313 7.88 24.03 2.71
N ARG A 314 8.04 23.43 3.90
CA ARG A 314 7.45 23.93 5.14
C ARG A 314 7.97 25.31 5.54
N THR A 315 9.21 25.65 5.18
CA THR A 315 9.80 26.97 5.46
C THR A 315 9.59 27.96 4.32
N ARG A 316 9.40 27.49 3.08
CA ARG A 316 9.25 28.33 1.88
C ARG A 316 8.08 29.32 1.93
N PHE A 317 6.99 28.97 2.60
CA PHE A 317 5.79 29.81 2.68
C PHE A 317 5.78 30.76 3.89
N ARG A 318 6.88 30.85 4.64
CA ARG A 318 7.03 31.87 5.69
C ARG A 318 7.45 33.20 5.04
N PRO A 319 6.82 34.33 5.41
CA PRO A 319 7.26 35.66 4.94
C PRO A 319 8.66 36.00 5.46
#